data_AF-A0A944PUJ7-F1
#
_entry.id   AF-A0A944PUJ7-F1
#
_cell.length_a   1.000
_cell.length_b   1.000
_cell.length_c   1.000
_cell.angle_alpha   90.00
_cell.angle_beta   90.00
_cell.angle_gamma   90.00
#
_symmetry.space_group_name_H-M   'P 1'
#
loop_
_entity.id
_entity.type
_entity.pdbx_description
1 polymer ?
#
loop_
_entity_poly.entity_id
_entity_poly.type
_entity_poly.pdbx_seq_one_letter_code
_entity_poly.pdbx_strand_id
1 'polypeptide(L)'
;MNALNPLTATPPPLTRSERVLLGTVAPAGVAVGGLGLASSFSSVSAAAERWGFAEPWMLPIGIDFAIPVFTAANLLLIRLGMPMAWVRVVPWALTLVTCWLNIAAGASTSARIAHGTMPLLWVVLSEIVARGYAVRIGAVTGRRMERIRRSRWLFAPRATLALWRRMVLWELTDYREALREEKRRLLARAELRERFGRWWRWKAPRRDLVLLRMGELDPEVDPPTDEDRDNEEAGPESPKPRTRRRTARDKSAPRLSWDEALTKARDVTADWAYEHLDAERIRKAVGCSQDRSRQLRDVLKADREAQMLPDPAGV
;
A
#
# COMPACT_ATOMS: atom_id res chain seq x y z
N MET A 1 -11.87 -6.09 24.26
CA MET A 1 -10.87 -6.81 23.45
C MET A 1 -11.28 -6.71 21.99
N ASN A 2 -10.61 -5.84 21.22
CA ASN A 2 -10.61 -5.89 19.75
C ASN A 2 -9.28 -5.27 19.32
N ALA A 3 -8.25 -6.12 19.22
CA ALA A 3 -6.97 -5.74 18.64
C ALA A 3 -7.20 -5.48 17.15
N LEU A 4 -7.20 -4.22 16.75
CA LEU A 4 -7.17 -3.82 15.35
C LEU A 4 -5.86 -4.35 14.76
N ASN A 5 -5.96 -5.41 13.98
CA ASN A 5 -4.87 -5.95 13.19
C ASN A 5 -4.38 -4.81 12.29
N PRO A 6 -3.13 -4.31 12.43
CA PRO A 6 -2.62 -3.31 11.52
C PRO A 6 -2.50 -4.01 10.17
N LEU A 7 -3.45 -3.75 9.28
CA LEU A 7 -3.41 -4.23 7.91
C LEU A 7 -2.06 -3.78 7.34
N THR A 8 -1.14 -4.73 7.19
CA THR A 8 0.06 -4.55 6.36
C THR A 8 -0.46 -4.03 5.03
N ALA A 9 -0.33 -2.73 4.79
CA ALA A 9 -0.79 -2.12 3.56
C ALA A 9 0.13 -2.62 2.45
N THR A 10 -0.24 -3.75 1.86
CA THR A 10 0.47 -4.32 0.74
C THR A 10 0.45 -3.26 -0.35
N PRO A 11 1.62 -2.81 -0.84
CA PRO A 11 1.67 -1.81 -1.89
C PRO A 11 0.81 -2.30 -3.06
N PRO A 12 -0.01 -1.41 -3.67
CA PRO A 12 -0.92 -1.81 -4.74
C PRO A 12 -0.14 -2.53 -5.84
N PRO A 13 -0.69 -3.63 -6.39
CA PRO A 13 -0.03 -4.36 -7.45
C PRO A 13 0.10 -3.48 -8.70
N LEU A 14 1.21 -3.64 -9.42
CA LEU A 14 1.47 -2.87 -10.64
C LEU A 14 0.38 -3.13 -11.68
N THR A 15 -0.16 -2.06 -12.26
CA THR A 15 -1.10 -2.14 -13.38
C THR A 15 -0.42 -2.77 -14.61
N ARG A 16 -1.21 -3.18 -15.60
CA ARG A 16 -0.64 -3.80 -16.83
C ARG A 16 0.27 -2.82 -17.58
N SER A 17 -0.14 -1.57 -17.69
CA SER A 17 0.67 -0.50 -18.31
C SER A 17 1.94 -0.22 -17.52
N GLU A 18 1.87 -0.16 -16.19
CA GLU A 18 3.05 0.00 -15.33
C GLU A 18 4.03 -1.18 -15.44
N ARG A 19 3.52 -2.40 -15.59
CA ARG A 19 4.36 -3.59 -15.81
C ARG A 19 5.08 -3.55 -17.16
N VAL A 20 4.38 -3.17 -18.22
CA VAL A 20 4.98 -3.00 -19.54
C VAL A 20 6.03 -1.89 -19.51
N LEU A 21 5.70 -0.74 -18.92
CA LEU A 21 6.63 0.38 -18.76
C LEU A 21 7.86 -0.02 -17.95
N LEU A 22 7.69 -0.73 -16.83
CA LEU A 22 8.80 -1.23 -16.04
C LEU A 22 9.66 -2.20 -16.85
N GLY A 23 9.02 -3.12 -17.58
CA GLY A 23 9.70 -4.10 -18.42
C GLY A 23 10.49 -3.51 -19.58
N THR A 24 10.11 -2.33 -20.09
CA THR A 24 10.84 -1.64 -21.16
C THR A 24 11.86 -0.63 -20.63
N VAL A 25 11.51 0.16 -19.62
CA VAL A 25 12.37 1.22 -19.08
C VAL A 25 13.52 0.65 -18.24
N ALA A 26 13.30 -0.42 -17.48
CA ALA A 26 14.36 -1.03 -16.67
C ALA A 26 15.56 -1.50 -17.52
N PRO A 27 15.40 -2.33 -18.58
CA PRO A 27 16.52 -2.75 -19.40
C PRO A 27 17.16 -1.57 -20.17
N ALA A 28 16.37 -0.62 -20.67
CA ALA A 28 16.90 0.57 -21.31
C ALA A 28 17.76 1.41 -20.35
N GLY A 29 17.30 1.58 -19.11
CA GLY A 29 18.06 2.24 -18.05
C GLY A 29 19.38 1.52 -17.74
N VAL A 30 19.34 0.19 -17.60
CA VAL A 30 20.55 -0.63 -17.40
C VAL A 30 21.53 -0.48 -18.55
N ALA A 31 21.06 -0.48 -19.81
CA ALA A 31 21.91 -0.29 -20.97
C ALA A 31 22.58 1.09 -20.99
N VAL A 32 21.81 2.16 -20.77
CA VAL A 32 22.33 3.54 -20.71
C VAL A 32 23.31 3.71 -19.55
N GLY A 33 22.98 3.18 -18.37
CA GLY A 33 23.86 3.20 -17.21
C GLY A 33 25.16 2.43 -17.45
N GLY A 34 25.08 1.25 -18.08
CA GLY A 34 26.24 0.44 -18.44
C GLY A 34 27.16 1.12 -19.46
N LEU A 35 26.60 1.79 -20.46
CA LEU A 35 27.38 2.60 -21.42
C LEU A 35 28.08 3.78 -20.73
N GLY A 36 27.38 4.48 -19.84
CA GLY A 36 27.96 5.56 -19.04
C GLY A 36 29.10 5.08 -18.16
N LEU A 37 28.94 3.91 -17.53
CA LEU A 37 29.96 3.27 -16.70
C LEU A 37 31.19 2.86 -17.52
N ALA A 38 31.00 2.21 -18.67
CA ALA A 38 32.09 1.78 -19.54
C ALA A 38 32.92 2.96 -20.06
N SER A 39 32.25 4.07 -20.43
CA SER A 39 32.91 5.31 -20.86
C SER A 39 33.65 6.02 -19.72
N SER A 40 33.05 6.05 -18.52
CA SER A 40 33.70 6.57 -17.30
C SER A 40 34.94 5.73 -16.94
N PHE A 41 34.81 4.41 -17.01
CA PHE A 41 35.86 3.47 -16.69
C PHE A 41 37.12 3.69 -17.53
N SER A 42 37.00 3.81 -18.86
CA SER A 42 38.15 4.06 -19.73
C SER A 42 38.80 5.41 -19.44
N SER A 43 38.00 6.45 -19.22
CA SER A 43 38.46 7.81 -18.93
C SER A 43 39.23 7.90 -17.61
N VAL A 44 38.66 7.32 -16.54
CA VAL A 44 39.27 7.30 -15.20
C VAL A 44 40.47 6.36 -15.14
N SER A 45 40.44 5.20 -15.80
CA SER A 45 41.59 4.30 -15.89
C SER A 45 42.77 4.98 -16.59
N ALA A 46 42.53 5.65 -17.71
CA ALA A 46 43.58 6.41 -18.39
C ALA A 46 44.13 7.56 -17.53
N ALA A 47 43.30 8.18 -16.70
CA ALA A 47 43.75 9.19 -15.74
C ALA A 47 44.61 8.58 -14.62
N ALA A 48 44.19 7.43 -14.07
CA ALA A 48 44.92 6.70 -13.04
C ALA A 48 46.31 6.25 -13.53
N GLU A 49 46.41 5.82 -14.79
CA GLU A 49 47.70 5.49 -15.42
C GLU A 49 48.64 6.72 -15.45
N ARG A 50 48.13 7.88 -15.85
CA ARG A 50 48.90 9.14 -15.83
C ARG A 50 49.30 9.58 -14.42
N TRP A 51 48.55 9.17 -13.39
CA TRP A 51 48.85 9.44 -11.99
C TRP A 51 49.78 8.39 -11.35
N GLY A 52 50.21 7.37 -12.10
CA GLY A 52 51.18 6.37 -11.64
C GLY A 52 50.58 5.21 -10.83
N PHE A 53 49.30 4.91 -10.99
CA PHE A 53 48.72 3.69 -10.41
C PHE A 53 49.27 2.44 -11.10
N ALA A 54 49.73 1.45 -10.32
CA ALA A 54 50.21 0.18 -10.84
C ALA A 54 49.10 -0.65 -11.53
N GLU A 55 47.87 -0.54 -11.01
CA GLU A 55 46.67 -1.16 -11.58
C GLU A 55 45.59 -0.09 -11.83
N PRO A 56 45.66 0.65 -12.96
CA PRO A 56 44.80 1.80 -13.22
C PRO A 56 43.29 1.48 -13.22
N TRP A 57 42.94 0.24 -13.59
CA TRP A 57 41.57 -0.25 -13.62
C TRP A 57 40.94 -0.36 -12.23
N MET A 58 41.74 -0.52 -11.16
CA MET A 58 41.23 -0.74 -9.80
C MET A 58 40.56 0.52 -9.23
N LEU A 59 41.01 1.72 -9.64
CA LEU A 59 40.45 2.99 -9.18
C LEU A 59 38.95 3.14 -9.52
N PRO A 60 38.53 3.05 -10.81
CA PRO A 60 37.11 3.13 -11.13
C PRO A 60 36.32 1.94 -10.60
N ILE A 61 36.86 0.70 -10.62
CA ILE A 61 36.15 -0.46 -10.05
C ILE A 61 35.86 -0.27 -8.57
N GLY A 62 36.86 0.12 -7.77
CA GLY A 62 36.69 0.27 -6.33
C GLY A 62 35.58 1.26 -5.98
N ILE A 63 35.53 2.41 -6.65
CA ILE A 63 34.54 3.45 -6.37
C ILE A 63 33.15 3.05 -6.89
N ASP A 64 33.06 2.56 -8.13
CA ASP A 64 31.78 2.25 -8.76
C ASP A 64 31.12 0.98 -8.17
N PHE A 65 31.90 0.04 -7.62
CA PHE A 65 31.37 -1.11 -6.89
C PHE A 65 30.97 -0.74 -5.45
N ALA A 66 31.63 0.24 -4.84
CA ALA A 66 31.31 0.69 -3.50
C ALA A 66 29.92 1.35 -3.43
N ILE A 67 29.51 2.14 -4.43
CA ILE A 67 28.19 2.80 -4.48
C ILE A 67 27.01 1.81 -4.29
N PRO A 68 26.83 0.77 -5.12
CA PRO A 68 25.75 -0.20 -4.95
C PRO A 68 25.91 -1.03 -3.67
N VAL A 69 27.13 -1.38 -3.25
CA VAL A 69 27.38 -2.14 -2.01
C VAL A 69 26.94 -1.36 -0.78
N PHE A 70 27.38 -0.11 -0.62
CA PHE A 70 26.97 0.73 0.51
C PHE A 70 25.48 1.07 0.46
N THR A 71 24.92 1.23 -0.73
CA THR A 71 23.47 1.42 -0.91
C THR A 71 22.69 0.18 -0.46
N ALA A 72 23.12 -1.02 -0.86
CA ALA A 72 22.50 -2.28 -0.45
C ALA A 72 22.64 -2.52 1.07
N ALA A 73 23.82 -2.26 1.64
CA ALA A 73 24.06 -2.34 3.07
C ALA A 73 23.14 -1.37 3.85
N ASN A 74 22.97 -0.14 3.37
CA ASN A 74 22.03 0.82 3.96
C ASN A 74 20.57 0.32 3.90
N LEU A 75 20.14 -0.25 2.77
CA LEU A 75 18.81 -0.85 2.64
C LEU A 75 18.62 -2.04 3.59
N LEU A 76 19.65 -2.86 3.77
CA LEU A 76 19.65 -3.96 4.74
C LEU A 76 19.52 -3.44 6.17
N LEU A 77 20.28 -2.41 6.55
CA LEU A 77 20.18 -1.78 7.87
C LEU A 77 18.78 -1.22 8.14
N ILE A 78 18.17 -0.57 7.15
CA ILE A 78 16.77 -0.12 7.23
C ILE A 78 15.84 -1.33 7.44
N ARG A 79 16.06 -2.42 6.71
CA ARG A 79 15.25 -3.65 6.80
C ARG A 79 15.38 -4.36 8.15
N LEU A 80 16.54 -4.27 8.80
CA LEU A 80 16.80 -4.81 10.13
C LEU A 80 16.32 -3.89 11.26
N GLY A 81 15.79 -2.70 10.94
CA GLY A 81 15.32 -1.74 11.93
C GLY A 81 16.45 -0.99 12.64
N MET A 82 17.67 -1.00 12.09
CA MET A 82 18.85 -0.29 12.60
C MET A 82 19.35 0.75 11.58
N PRO A 83 18.52 1.74 11.17
CA PRO A 83 18.89 2.68 10.12
C PRO A 83 20.06 3.56 10.57
N MET A 84 21.14 3.55 9.79
CA MET A 84 22.33 4.34 10.08
C MET A 84 22.38 5.58 9.17
N ALA A 85 21.87 6.70 9.68
CA ALA A 85 21.61 7.90 8.87
C ALA A 85 22.84 8.55 8.23
N TRP A 86 24.07 8.23 8.65
CA TRP A 86 25.28 8.75 8.00
C TRP A 86 25.72 7.89 6.79
N VAL A 87 25.38 6.59 6.77
CA VAL A 87 25.78 5.68 5.67
C VAL A 87 25.21 6.14 4.33
N ARG A 88 24.04 6.80 4.33
CA ARG A 88 23.45 7.41 3.12
C ARG A 88 24.34 8.49 2.47
N VAL A 89 25.26 9.08 3.22
CA VAL A 89 26.18 10.11 2.71
C VAL A 89 27.32 9.48 1.92
N VAL A 90 27.67 8.22 2.21
CA VAL A 90 28.80 7.53 1.58
C VAL A 90 28.63 7.41 0.05
N PRO A 91 27.50 6.91 -0.49
CA PRO A 91 27.27 6.89 -1.94
C PRO A 91 27.32 8.27 -2.59
N TRP A 92 26.87 9.32 -1.89
CA TRP A 92 26.90 10.69 -2.40
C TRP A 92 28.33 11.24 -2.46
N ALA A 93 29.13 10.98 -1.43
CA ALA A 93 30.54 11.35 -1.41
C ALA A 93 31.31 10.60 -2.52
N LEU A 94 31.09 9.30 -2.66
CA LEU A 94 31.71 8.48 -3.72
C LEU A 94 31.32 8.99 -5.11
N THR A 95 30.04 9.32 -5.33
CA THR A 95 29.58 9.92 -6.60
C THR A 95 30.30 11.22 -6.91
N LEU A 96 30.46 12.10 -5.92
CA LEU A 96 31.16 13.37 -6.09
C LEU A 96 32.63 13.14 -6.49
N VAL A 97 33.27 12.14 -5.87
CA VAL A 97 34.62 11.70 -6.25
C VAL A 97 34.63 11.16 -7.68
N THR A 98 33.71 10.28 -8.07
CA THR A 98 33.64 9.73 -9.44
C THR A 98 33.48 10.85 -10.49
N CYS A 99 32.59 11.81 -10.23
CA CYS A 99 32.40 12.96 -11.10
C CYS A 99 33.67 13.81 -11.19
N TRP A 100 34.34 14.06 -10.07
CA TRP A 100 35.59 14.80 -10.04
C TRP A 100 36.70 14.11 -10.83
N LEU A 101 36.86 12.79 -10.66
CA LEU A 101 37.85 11.99 -11.41
C LEU A 101 37.60 12.04 -12.92
N ASN A 102 36.33 11.96 -13.33
CA ASN A 102 35.95 12.07 -14.75
C ASN A 102 36.19 13.48 -15.32
N ILE A 103 35.91 14.53 -14.52
CA ILE A 103 36.24 15.91 -14.90
C ILE A 103 37.75 16.06 -15.04
N ALA A 104 38.53 15.53 -14.10
CA ALA A 104 39.99 15.59 -14.12
C ALA A 104 40.60 14.84 -15.33
N ALA A 105 39.90 13.84 -15.86
CA ALA A 105 40.32 13.11 -17.05
C ALA A 105 40.13 13.89 -18.36
N GLY A 106 39.23 14.89 -18.40
CA GLY A 106 38.87 15.61 -19.62
C GLY A 106 39.87 16.69 -20.06
N ALA A 107 40.27 16.66 -21.34
CA ALA A 107 41.24 17.59 -21.90
C ALA A 107 40.66 18.99 -22.20
N SER A 108 39.44 19.06 -22.75
CA SER A 108 38.74 20.31 -23.08
C SER A 108 37.59 20.58 -22.10
N THR A 109 37.13 21.83 -21.97
CA THR A 109 35.99 22.18 -21.12
C THR A 109 34.73 21.37 -21.46
N SER A 110 34.45 21.14 -22.74
CA SER A 110 33.32 20.31 -23.17
C SER A 110 33.50 18.83 -22.79
N ALA A 111 34.71 18.27 -22.95
CA ALA A 111 35.01 16.90 -22.54
C ALA A 111 34.87 16.74 -21.02
N ARG A 112 35.36 17.70 -20.23
CA ARG A 112 35.23 17.68 -18.76
C ARG A 112 33.77 17.63 -18.31
N ILE A 113 32.90 18.43 -18.93
CA ILE A 113 31.45 18.43 -18.64
C ILE A 113 30.83 17.09 -19.06
N ALA A 114 31.13 16.59 -20.26
CA ALA A 114 30.58 15.35 -20.77
C ALA A 114 30.99 14.15 -19.90
N HIS A 115 32.28 13.98 -19.64
CA HIS A 115 32.79 12.89 -18.80
C HIS A 115 32.29 13.03 -17.36
N GLY A 116 32.27 14.23 -16.78
CA GLY A 116 31.74 14.45 -15.43
C GLY A 116 30.27 14.11 -15.25
N THR A 117 29.47 14.23 -16.32
CA THR A 117 28.03 13.97 -16.30
C THR A 117 27.71 12.48 -16.48
N MET A 118 28.54 11.71 -17.18
CA MET A 118 28.28 10.29 -17.47
C MET A 118 28.07 9.41 -16.21
N PRO A 119 28.87 9.53 -15.14
CA PRO A 119 28.64 8.78 -13.90
C PRO A 119 27.28 9.04 -13.25
N LEU A 120 26.73 10.25 -13.42
CA LEU A 120 25.44 10.61 -12.84
C LEU A 120 24.31 9.74 -13.39
N LEU A 121 24.40 9.26 -14.65
CA LEU A 121 23.39 8.37 -15.24
C LEU A 121 23.26 7.06 -14.45
N TRP A 122 24.40 6.44 -14.15
CA TRP A 122 24.43 5.21 -13.35
C TRP A 122 23.99 5.47 -11.90
N VAL A 123 24.44 6.57 -11.30
CA VAL A 123 24.05 6.91 -9.92
C VAL A 123 22.55 7.17 -9.81
N VAL A 124 21.97 7.93 -10.72
CA VAL A 124 20.52 8.19 -10.77
C VAL A 124 19.75 6.88 -10.94
N LEU A 125 20.20 5.98 -11.83
CA LEU A 125 19.60 4.66 -11.98
C LEU A 125 19.65 3.87 -10.65
N SER A 126 20.81 3.83 -10.00
CA SER A 126 20.99 3.12 -8.73
C SER A 126 20.11 3.70 -7.61
N GLU A 127 19.97 5.02 -7.54
CA GLU A 127 19.13 5.73 -6.57
C GLU A 127 17.64 5.46 -6.83
N ILE A 128 17.20 5.40 -8.08
CA ILE A 128 15.82 5.04 -8.44
C ILE A 128 15.50 3.62 -7.94
N VAL A 129 16.40 2.65 -8.20
CA VAL A 129 16.25 1.27 -7.74
C VAL A 129 16.22 1.20 -6.22
N ALA A 130 17.19 1.83 -5.56
CA ALA A 130 17.28 1.88 -4.11
C ALA A 130 16.05 2.53 -3.48
N ARG A 131 15.54 3.61 -4.07
CA ARG A 131 14.33 4.29 -3.63
C ARG A 131 13.10 3.41 -3.78
N GLY A 132 12.98 2.70 -4.91
CA GLY A 132 11.92 1.72 -5.13
C GLY A 132 11.91 0.64 -4.04
N TYR A 133 13.09 0.09 -3.72
CA TYR A 133 13.25 -0.93 -2.68
C TYR A 133 12.98 -0.38 -1.27
N ALA A 134 13.49 0.82 -0.96
CA ALA A 134 13.25 1.49 0.33
C ALA A 134 11.75 1.76 0.57
N VAL A 135 11.00 2.16 -0.46
CA VAL A 135 9.54 2.33 -0.37
C VAL A 135 8.85 1.00 -0.07
N ARG A 136 9.29 -0.09 -0.70
CA ARG A 136 8.76 -1.45 -0.43
C ARG A 136 9.05 -1.88 1.00
N ILE A 137 10.29 -1.73 1.49
CA ILE A 137 10.64 -2.02 2.89
C ILE A 137 9.79 -1.15 3.82
N GLY A 138 9.72 0.16 3.57
CA GLY A 138 8.95 1.09 4.40
C GLY A 138 7.46 0.77 4.48
N ALA A 139 6.87 0.26 3.40
CA ALA A 139 5.49 -0.23 3.39
C ALA A 139 5.34 -1.52 4.22
N VAL A 140 6.27 -2.47 4.08
CA VAL A 140 6.24 -3.75 4.81
C VAL A 140 6.51 -3.57 6.31
N THR A 141 7.34 -2.60 6.69
CA THR A 141 7.76 -2.44 8.09
C THR A 141 6.72 -1.68 8.94
N GLY A 142 5.68 -1.08 8.35
CA GLY A 142 4.56 -0.44 9.06
C GLY A 142 4.91 0.80 9.90
N ARG A 143 6.20 1.10 10.14
CA ARG A 143 6.68 2.21 10.97
C ARG A 143 6.68 3.57 10.28
N ARG A 144 6.10 3.68 9.09
CA ARG A 144 6.11 4.93 8.32
C ARG A 144 4.96 5.82 8.78
N MET A 145 5.27 6.74 9.68
CA MET A 145 4.42 7.90 9.96
C MET A 145 4.12 8.66 8.66
N GLU A 146 2.86 8.77 8.27
CA GLU A 146 2.47 9.51 7.08
C GLU A 146 2.78 11.00 7.25
N ARG A 147 3.41 11.62 6.24
CA ARG A 147 3.72 13.05 6.30
C ARG A 147 2.45 13.87 6.15
N ILE A 148 2.29 14.86 7.03
CA ILE A 148 1.26 15.89 6.87
C ILE A 148 1.51 16.69 5.59
N ARG A 149 0.44 17.01 4.86
CA ARG A 149 0.51 17.84 3.63
C ARG A 149 1.23 19.16 3.89
N ARG A 150 2.19 19.47 3.00
CA ARG A 150 2.94 20.74 3.02
C ARG A 150 2.02 21.97 2.96
N SER A 151 0.93 21.90 2.21
CA SER A 151 -0.05 23.01 2.13
C SER A 151 -0.64 23.37 3.48
N ARG A 152 -0.87 22.39 4.37
CA ARG A 152 -1.42 22.65 5.69
C ARG A 152 -0.44 23.37 6.61
N TRP A 153 0.86 23.10 6.46
CA TRP A 153 1.91 23.86 7.15
C TRP A 153 1.89 25.34 6.77
N LEU A 154 1.55 25.66 5.51
CA LEU A 154 1.44 27.03 5.04
C LEU A 154 0.17 27.73 5.59
N PHE A 155 -1.00 27.09 5.48
CA PHE A 155 -2.28 27.71 5.84
C PHE A 155 -2.67 27.60 7.31
N ALA A 156 -2.14 26.61 8.04
CA ALA A 156 -2.51 26.34 9.43
C ALA A 156 -1.32 25.77 10.23
N PRO A 157 -0.21 26.50 10.37
CA PRO A 157 1.03 25.98 10.98
C PRO A 157 0.83 25.52 12.44
N ARG A 158 0.13 26.31 13.26
CA ARG A 158 -0.10 25.99 14.68
C ARG A 158 -0.97 24.74 14.86
N ALA A 159 -2.07 24.65 14.11
CA ALA A 159 -2.95 23.48 14.15
C ALA A 159 -2.25 22.22 13.60
N THR A 160 -1.40 22.40 12.58
CA THR A 160 -0.59 21.32 12.01
C THR A 160 0.45 20.81 13.00
N LEU A 161 1.12 21.71 13.74
CA LEU A 161 2.07 21.32 14.78
C LEU A 161 1.38 20.55 15.93
N ALA A 162 0.19 21.00 16.35
CA ALA A 162 -0.59 20.31 17.37
C ALA A 162 -1.02 18.91 16.93
N LEU A 163 -1.45 18.76 15.66
CA LEU A 163 -1.77 17.46 15.08
C LEU A 163 -0.53 16.56 14.99
N TRP A 164 0.58 17.08 14.46
CA TRP A 164 1.84 16.36 14.33
C TRP A 164 2.32 15.83 15.68
N ARG A 165 2.32 16.68 16.72
CA ARG A 165 2.71 16.29 18.08
C ARG A 165 1.87 15.12 18.57
N ARG A 166 0.56 15.09 18.30
CA ARG A 166 -0.30 13.97 18.71
C ARG A 166 -0.08 12.72 17.88
N MET A 167 0.12 12.86 16.57
CA MET A 167 0.50 11.72 15.73
C MET A 167 1.75 11.03 16.26
N VAL A 168 2.75 11.81 16.69
CA VAL A 168 3.98 11.30 17.30
C VAL A 168 3.72 10.70 18.70
N LEU A 169 2.97 11.38 19.56
CA LEU A 169 2.75 10.93 20.94
C LEU A 169 1.84 9.70 21.06
N TRP A 170 0.88 9.55 20.15
CA TRP A 170 -0.12 8.48 20.18
C TRP A 170 0.10 7.44 19.08
N GLU A 171 1.27 7.50 18.43
CA GLU A 171 1.69 6.58 17.36
C GLU A 171 0.65 6.42 16.22
N LEU A 172 -0.16 7.45 15.97
CA LEU A 172 -1.13 7.48 14.87
C LEU A 172 -0.40 7.64 13.54
N THR A 173 -0.16 6.53 12.85
CA THR A 173 0.64 6.49 11.61
C THR A 173 -0.10 7.00 10.37
N ASP A 174 -1.43 6.91 10.34
CA ASP A 174 -2.28 7.39 9.23
C ASP A 174 -2.68 8.87 9.43
N TYR A 175 -2.36 9.70 8.43
CA TYR A 175 -2.72 11.12 8.46
C TYR A 175 -4.23 11.35 8.38
N ARG A 176 -4.96 10.54 7.60
CA ARG A 176 -6.42 10.67 7.46
C ARG A 176 -7.13 10.27 8.74
N GLU A 177 -6.64 9.23 9.40
CA GLU A 177 -7.11 8.84 10.74
C GLU A 177 -6.85 9.94 11.75
N ALA A 178 -5.63 10.45 11.84
CA ALA A 178 -5.31 11.55 12.75
C ALA A 178 -6.18 12.78 12.51
N LEU A 179 -6.53 13.08 11.25
CA LEU A 179 -7.45 14.17 10.91
C LEU A 179 -8.90 13.87 11.35
N ARG A 180 -9.36 12.63 11.24
CA ARG A 180 -10.68 12.19 11.71
C ARG A 180 -10.78 12.32 13.24
N GLU A 181 -9.76 11.89 13.98
CA GLU A 181 -9.73 12.02 15.43
C GLU A 181 -9.67 13.49 15.88
N GLU A 182 -8.91 14.33 15.17
CA GLU A 182 -8.91 15.77 15.46
C GLU A 182 -10.28 16.40 15.19
N LYS A 183 -10.98 15.97 14.13
CA LYS A 183 -12.35 16.42 13.85
C LYS A 183 -13.31 15.99 14.97
N ARG A 184 -13.30 14.73 15.39
CA ARG A 184 -14.14 14.22 16.50
C ARG A 184 -13.93 15.02 17.77
N ARG A 185 -12.67 15.25 18.15
CA ARG A 185 -12.35 16.05 19.34
C ARG A 185 -12.87 17.48 19.26
N LEU A 186 -12.81 18.12 18.09
CA LEU A 186 -13.34 19.46 17.90
C LEU A 186 -14.86 19.49 18.04
N LEU A 187 -15.56 18.47 17.55
CA LEU A 187 -17.01 18.31 17.72
C LEU A 187 -17.37 18.07 19.19
N ALA A 188 -16.72 17.13 19.86
CA ALA A 188 -16.95 16.87 21.29
C ALA A 188 -16.68 18.10 22.17
N ARG A 189 -15.66 18.91 21.81
CA ARG A 189 -15.42 20.19 22.46
C ARG A 189 -16.53 21.21 22.20
N ALA A 190 -17.11 21.22 20.99
CA ALA A 190 -18.21 22.11 20.64
C ALA A 190 -19.47 21.74 21.42
N GLU A 191 -19.78 20.45 21.51
CA GLU A 191 -20.92 19.92 22.28
C GLU A 191 -20.82 20.26 23.78
N LEU A 192 -19.65 20.06 24.39
CA LEU A 192 -19.43 20.49 25.78
C LEU A 192 -19.62 22.01 25.96
N ARG A 193 -19.24 22.79 24.95
CA ARG A 193 -19.43 24.25 24.98
C ARG A 193 -20.90 24.64 24.82
N GLU A 194 -21.67 23.87 24.07
CA GLU A 194 -23.12 24.03 23.94
C GLU A 194 -23.82 23.68 25.26
N ARG A 195 -23.55 22.50 25.82
CA ARG A 195 -24.16 21.99 27.06
C ARG A 195 -23.84 22.84 28.30
N PHE A 196 -22.59 23.28 28.45
CA PHE A 196 -22.12 23.94 29.67
C PHE A 196 -21.76 25.44 29.47
N GLY A 197 -21.94 25.96 28.26
CA GLY A 197 -21.71 27.35 27.91
C GLY A 197 -20.24 27.79 27.94
N ARG A 198 -20.02 29.10 28.18
CA ARG A 198 -18.67 29.70 28.12
C ARG A 198 -17.69 29.12 29.15
N TRP A 199 -18.21 28.67 30.31
CA TRP A 199 -17.44 28.10 31.42
C TRP A 199 -17.38 26.57 31.41
N TRP A 200 -17.60 25.94 30.25
CA TRP A 200 -17.67 24.47 30.13
C TRP A 200 -16.48 23.72 30.75
N ARG A 201 -15.26 24.29 30.72
CA ARG A 201 -14.07 23.64 31.30
C ARG A 201 -14.13 23.48 32.81
N TRP A 202 -14.95 24.29 33.49
CA TRP A 202 -15.13 24.29 34.94
C TRP A 202 -16.41 23.57 35.35
N LYS A 203 -17.42 23.56 34.46
CA LYS A 203 -18.74 22.96 34.72
C LYS A 203 -18.87 21.51 34.24
N ALA A 204 -18.13 21.11 33.21
CA ALA A 204 -18.22 19.76 32.66
C ALA A 204 -17.71 18.71 33.67
N PRO A 205 -18.34 17.52 33.74
CA PRO A 205 -17.86 16.40 34.54
C PRO A 205 -16.39 16.10 34.28
N ARG A 206 -15.66 15.71 35.34
CA ARG A 206 -14.24 15.35 35.24
C ARG A 206 -14.01 14.22 34.24
N ARG A 207 -14.92 13.24 34.18
CA ARG A 207 -14.87 12.12 33.25
C ARG A 207 -14.85 12.60 31.80
N ASP A 208 -15.75 13.50 31.43
CA ASP A 208 -15.83 14.05 30.06
C ASP A 208 -14.59 14.86 29.69
N LEU A 209 -14.03 15.62 30.65
CA LEU A 209 -12.78 16.34 30.46
C LEU A 209 -11.57 15.42 30.26
N VAL A 210 -11.56 14.26 30.93
CA VAL A 210 -10.53 13.22 30.72
C VAL A 210 -10.71 12.58 29.34
N LEU A 211 -11.93 12.15 28.99
CA LEU A 211 -12.24 11.55 27.70
C LEU A 211 -11.89 12.49 26.54
N LEU A 212 -12.21 13.78 26.65
CA LEU A 212 -11.84 14.80 25.65
C LEU A 212 -10.31 14.95 25.53
N ARG A 213 -9.58 14.81 26.64
CA ARG A 213 -8.11 14.90 26.65
C ARG A 213 -7.48 13.67 25.99
N MET A 214 -8.03 12.50 26.25
CA MET A 214 -7.65 11.22 25.67
C MET A 214 -8.13 11.05 24.21
N GLY A 215 -9.03 11.92 23.74
CA GLY A 215 -9.58 11.84 22.39
C GLY A 215 -10.64 10.74 22.23
N GLU A 216 -11.13 10.21 23.34
CA GLU A 216 -12.11 9.11 23.41
C GLU A 216 -13.55 9.61 23.61
N LEU A 217 -13.73 10.92 23.80
CA LEU A 217 -15.06 11.51 23.89
C LEU A 217 -15.67 11.55 22.49
N ASP A 218 -16.58 10.62 22.21
CA ASP A 218 -17.41 10.69 21.02
C ASP A 218 -18.45 11.80 21.19
N PRO A 219 -18.63 12.68 20.18
CA PRO A 219 -19.74 13.61 20.20
C PRO A 219 -21.05 12.82 20.17
N GLU A 220 -21.98 13.18 21.05
CA GLU A 220 -23.30 12.58 21.11
C GLU A 220 -23.99 12.82 19.75
N VAL A 221 -24.24 11.73 19.00
CA VAL A 221 -25.16 11.77 17.84
C VAL A 221 -26.53 12.10 18.43
N ASP A 222 -27.23 13.08 17.86
CA ASP A 222 -28.45 13.72 18.40
C ASP A 222 -29.25 12.83 19.36
N PRO A 223 -29.61 13.32 20.56
CA PRO A 223 -30.50 12.56 21.43
C PRO A 223 -31.79 12.24 20.66
N PRO A 224 -32.38 11.04 20.85
CA PRO A 224 -33.70 10.76 20.33
C PRO A 224 -34.61 11.90 20.78
N THR A 225 -35.31 12.53 19.84
CA THR A 225 -36.38 13.48 20.16
C THR A 225 -37.36 12.79 21.10
N ASP A 226 -38.01 13.52 22.02
CA ASP A 226 -38.93 12.93 23.00
C ASP A 226 -40.06 12.07 22.34
N GLU A 227 -40.32 12.25 21.04
CA GLU A 227 -41.16 11.37 20.20
C GLU A 227 -40.70 9.89 20.15
N ASP A 228 -39.41 9.62 20.33
CA ASP A 228 -38.85 8.26 20.39
C ASP A 228 -38.92 7.67 21.81
N ARG A 229 -38.95 8.52 22.85
CA ARG A 229 -39.03 8.11 24.27
C ARG A 229 -40.45 7.73 24.67
N ASP A 230 -41.44 8.48 24.17
CA ASP A 230 -42.86 8.17 24.34
C ASP A 230 -43.25 6.86 23.60
N ASN A 231 -42.47 6.45 22.59
CA ASN A 231 -42.67 5.19 21.86
C ASN A 231 -42.02 3.97 22.53
N GLU A 232 -41.06 4.14 23.45
CA GLU A 232 -40.36 3.04 24.14
C GLU A 232 -41.00 2.65 25.49
N GLU A 233 -41.75 3.53 26.15
CA GLU A 233 -42.48 3.20 27.40
C GLU A 233 -43.80 2.43 27.17
N ALA A 234 -44.27 2.33 25.93
CA ALA A 234 -45.39 1.45 25.58
C ALA A 234 -44.88 0.03 25.26
N GLY A 235 -45.02 -0.89 26.22
CA GLY A 235 -44.81 -2.33 26.01
C GLY A 235 -45.63 -2.91 24.84
N PRO A 236 -45.29 -4.11 24.33
CA PRO A 236 -45.33 -4.45 22.92
C PRO A 236 -46.76 -4.67 22.41
N GLU A 237 -47.37 -3.65 21.84
CA GLU A 237 -48.51 -3.82 20.97
C GLU A 237 -48.02 -4.13 19.54
N SER A 238 -48.24 -5.38 19.15
CA SER A 238 -48.02 -5.98 17.83
C SER A 238 -48.08 -4.98 16.65
N PRO A 239 -47.00 -4.73 15.88
CA PRO A 239 -47.07 -3.84 14.74
C PRO A 239 -47.75 -4.53 13.56
N LYS A 240 -48.98 -4.12 13.25
CA LYS A 240 -49.58 -4.33 11.93
C LYS A 240 -48.72 -3.63 10.86
N PRO A 241 -48.47 -4.26 9.70
CA PRO A 241 -47.49 -3.78 8.74
C PRO A 241 -48.05 -2.64 7.88
N ARG A 242 -47.41 -1.45 7.90
CA ARG A 242 -47.62 -0.42 6.86
C ARG A 242 -46.31 -0.02 6.18
N THR A 243 -46.14 -0.63 5.00
CA THR A 243 -45.57 -0.09 3.76
C THR A 243 -44.27 0.71 3.85
N ARG A 244 -43.15 -0.01 3.90
CA ARG A 244 -41.87 0.47 3.36
C ARG A 244 -41.94 0.56 1.83
N ARG A 245 -41.64 1.75 1.30
CA ARG A 245 -41.35 2.00 -0.11
C ARG A 245 -40.14 1.14 -0.50
N ARG A 246 -40.42 0.11 -1.31
CA ARG A 246 -39.46 -0.88 -1.83
C ARG A 246 -38.45 -0.21 -2.76
N THR A 247 -37.20 -0.08 -2.34
CA THR A 247 -36.06 -0.21 -3.27
C THR A 247 -35.80 -1.70 -3.46
N ALA A 248 -36.21 -2.21 -4.62
CA ALA A 248 -35.91 -3.55 -5.11
C ALA A 248 -34.38 -3.80 -5.07
N ARG A 249 -33.84 -4.98 -4.81
CA ARG A 249 -34.30 -6.34 -5.08
C ARG A 249 -33.45 -7.30 -4.24
N ASP A 250 -33.91 -7.63 -3.03
CA ASP A 250 -33.38 -8.81 -2.32
C ASP A 250 -34.37 -9.95 -2.54
N LYS A 251 -34.19 -10.67 -3.66
CA LYS A 251 -34.86 -11.95 -3.86
C LYS A 251 -34.02 -12.98 -3.11
N SER A 252 -34.24 -13.10 -1.80
CA SER A 252 -33.88 -14.32 -1.07
C SER A 252 -34.78 -15.44 -1.60
N ALA A 253 -34.39 -16.02 -2.74
CA ALA A 253 -34.87 -17.32 -3.14
C ALA A 253 -34.54 -18.31 -2.01
N PRO A 254 -35.42 -19.29 -1.72
CA PRO A 254 -35.07 -20.36 -0.79
C PRO A 254 -33.71 -20.91 -1.19
N ARG A 255 -32.75 -20.91 -0.26
CA ARG A 255 -31.40 -21.41 -0.52
C ARG A 255 -31.55 -22.90 -0.80
N LEU A 256 -31.53 -23.30 -2.08
CA LEU A 256 -31.51 -24.72 -2.46
C LEU A 256 -30.43 -25.41 -1.62
N SER A 257 -30.74 -26.57 -1.07
CA SER A 257 -29.76 -27.38 -0.35
C SER A 257 -28.63 -27.79 -1.31
N TRP A 258 -27.47 -28.20 -0.79
CA TRP A 258 -26.33 -28.60 -1.63
C TRP A 258 -26.75 -29.68 -2.65
N ASP A 259 -27.51 -30.67 -2.20
CA ASP A 259 -27.96 -31.81 -3.00
C ASP A 259 -29.00 -31.42 -4.06
N GLU A 260 -29.90 -30.49 -3.74
CA GLU A 260 -30.86 -29.94 -4.71
C GLU A 260 -30.14 -29.13 -5.80
N ALA A 261 -29.14 -28.34 -5.42
CA ALA A 261 -28.35 -27.57 -6.37
C ALA A 261 -27.50 -28.45 -7.28
N LEU A 262 -26.95 -29.57 -6.76
CA LEU A 262 -26.19 -30.53 -7.54
C LEU A 262 -27.07 -31.31 -8.51
N THR A 263 -28.24 -31.77 -8.06
CA THR A 263 -29.23 -32.45 -8.92
C THR A 263 -29.67 -31.54 -10.06
N LYS A 264 -30.03 -30.29 -9.75
CA LYS A 264 -30.40 -29.29 -10.76
C LYS A 264 -29.24 -28.96 -11.70
N ALA A 265 -28.01 -28.90 -11.19
CA ALA A 265 -26.83 -28.64 -12.02
C ALA A 265 -26.57 -29.80 -13.01
N ARG A 266 -26.73 -31.06 -12.59
CA ARG A 266 -26.60 -32.24 -13.46
C ARG A 266 -27.66 -32.24 -14.56
N ASP A 267 -28.90 -31.91 -14.23
CA ASP A 267 -30.01 -31.83 -15.18
C ASP A 267 -29.75 -30.75 -16.25
N VAL A 268 -29.42 -29.53 -15.84
CA VAL A 268 -29.21 -28.41 -16.78
C VAL A 268 -27.94 -28.57 -17.62
N THR A 269 -26.93 -29.27 -17.12
CA THR A 269 -25.66 -29.49 -17.83
C THR A 269 -25.60 -30.81 -18.59
N ALA A 270 -26.68 -31.61 -18.60
CA ALA A 270 -26.74 -32.90 -19.28
C ALA A 270 -26.31 -32.78 -20.76
N ASP A 271 -26.83 -31.80 -21.48
CA ASP A 271 -26.55 -31.58 -22.90
C ASP A 271 -25.30 -30.72 -23.18
N TRP A 272 -24.57 -30.31 -22.14
CA TRP A 272 -23.43 -29.42 -22.31
C TRP A 272 -22.18 -30.22 -22.68
N ALA A 273 -21.44 -29.75 -23.68
CA ALA A 273 -20.11 -30.25 -23.98
C ALA A 273 -19.17 -29.98 -22.79
N TYR A 274 -18.18 -30.86 -22.59
CA TYR A 274 -17.25 -30.76 -21.47
C TYR A 274 -16.52 -29.41 -21.41
N GLU A 275 -16.17 -28.84 -22.57
CA GLU A 275 -15.52 -27.53 -22.70
C GLU A 275 -16.40 -26.36 -22.24
N HIS A 276 -17.71 -26.55 -22.20
CA HIS A 276 -18.69 -25.52 -21.82
C HIS A 276 -19.13 -25.60 -20.34
N LEU A 277 -18.57 -26.53 -19.57
CA LEU A 277 -18.71 -26.60 -18.11
C LEU A 277 -17.86 -25.51 -17.43
N ASP A 278 -18.27 -24.26 -17.58
CA ASP A 278 -17.67 -23.11 -16.91
C ASP A 278 -18.51 -22.64 -15.71
N ALA A 279 -17.83 -22.06 -14.71
CA ALA A 279 -18.45 -21.68 -13.45
C ALA A 279 -19.46 -20.52 -13.58
N GLU A 280 -19.37 -19.70 -14.63
CA GLU A 280 -20.24 -18.53 -14.80
C GLU A 280 -21.56 -18.92 -15.48
N ARG A 281 -21.51 -19.85 -16.44
CA ARG A 281 -22.69 -20.48 -17.05
C ARG A 281 -23.47 -21.29 -16.03
N ILE A 282 -22.78 -22.11 -15.22
CA ILE A 282 -23.43 -22.88 -14.13
C ILE A 282 -24.09 -21.93 -13.13
N ARG A 283 -23.43 -20.82 -12.78
CA ARG A 283 -23.99 -19.81 -11.88
C ARG A 283 -25.30 -19.24 -12.42
N LYS A 284 -25.35 -18.88 -13.71
CA LYS A 284 -26.54 -18.34 -14.37
C LYS A 284 -27.67 -19.36 -14.48
N ALA A 285 -27.33 -20.61 -14.79
CA ALA A 285 -28.28 -21.71 -14.92
C ALA A 285 -28.91 -22.14 -13.59
N VAL A 286 -28.10 -22.31 -12.54
CA VAL A 286 -28.54 -22.82 -11.24
C VAL A 286 -29.04 -21.69 -10.33
N GLY A 287 -28.54 -20.47 -10.51
CA GLY A 287 -28.89 -19.30 -9.70
C GLY A 287 -28.18 -19.26 -8.35
N CYS A 288 -26.92 -19.70 -8.28
CA CYS A 288 -26.14 -19.80 -7.03
C CYS A 288 -25.06 -18.71 -6.89
N SER A 289 -24.39 -18.67 -5.74
CA SER A 289 -23.24 -17.77 -5.52
C SER A 289 -22.03 -18.19 -6.36
N GLN A 290 -21.07 -17.28 -6.53
CA GLN A 290 -19.88 -17.52 -7.35
C GLN A 290 -19.03 -18.68 -6.79
N ASP A 291 -18.84 -18.74 -5.47
CA ASP A 291 -18.06 -19.82 -4.85
C ASP A 291 -18.73 -21.19 -5.04
N ARG A 292 -20.07 -21.22 -4.90
CA ARG A 292 -20.86 -22.44 -5.06
C ARG A 292 -20.87 -22.95 -6.49
N SER A 293 -20.82 -22.06 -7.48
CA SER A 293 -20.76 -22.47 -8.89
C SER A 293 -19.41 -23.07 -9.29
N ARG A 294 -18.31 -22.68 -8.63
CA ARG A 294 -17.00 -23.32 -8.80
C ARG A 294 -17.00 -24.74 -8.27
N GLN A 295 -17.53 -24.94 -7.06
CA GLN A 295 -17.63 -26.27 -6.46
C GLN A 295 -18.51 -27.22 -7.30
N LEU A 296 -19.64 -26.74 -7.82
CA LEU A 296 -20.50 -27.52 -8.72
C LEU A 296 -19.80 -27.89 -10.03
N ARG A 297 -19.05 -26.95 -10.62
CA ARG A 297 -18.26 -27.22 -11.85
C ARG A 297 -17.26 -28.35 -11.63
N ASP A 298 -16.52 -28.30 -10.52
CA ASP A 298 -15.45 -29.25 -10.27
C ASP A 298 -16.00 -30.67 -10.05
N VAL A 299 -17.15 -30.79 -9.38
CA VAL A 299 -17.88 -32.07 -9.24
C VAL A 299 -18.40 -32.58 -10.59
N LEU A 300 -19.00 -31.72 -11.42
CA LEU A 300 -19.52 -32.13 -12.74
C LEU A 300 -18.41 -32.57 -13.71
N LYS A 301 -17.23 -31.94 -13.64
CA LYS A 301 -16.08 -32.35 -14.44
C LYS A 301 -15.53 -33.70 -13.98
N ALA A 302 -15.41 -33.91 -12.67
CA ALA A 302 -15.02 -35.20 -12.11
C ALA A 302 -16.00 -36.31 -12.49
N ASP A 303 -17.31 -36.06 -12.45
CA ASP A 303 -18.34 -37.03 -12.88
C ASP A 303 -18.20 -37.41 -14.37
N ARG A 304 -17.92 -36.44 -15.25
CA ARG A 304 -17.72 -36.69 -16.69
C ARG A 304 -16.42 -37.42 -16.99
N GLU A 305 -15.35 -37.10 -16.27
CA GLU A 305 -14.06 -37.80 -16.38
C GLU A 305 -14.17 -39.25 -15.92
N ALA A 306 -14.92 -39.50 -14.82
CA ALA A 306 -15.19 -40.85 -14.34
C ALA A 306 -16.02 -41.69 -15.33
N GLN A 307 -16.90 -41.06 -16.13
CA GLN A 307 -17.67 -41.72 -17.18
C GLN A 307 -16.86 -41.97 -18.47
N MET A 308 -15.82 -41.17 -18.72
CA MET A 308 -14.92 -41.34 -19.87
C MET A 308 -13.83 -42.40 -19.63
N LEU A 309 -13.61 -42.82 -18.39
CA LEU A 309 -12.74 -43.94 -18.07
C LEU A 309 -13.54 -45.26 -18.14
N PRO A 310 -13.24 -46.19 -19.05
CA PRO A 310 -13.85 -47.51 -19.03
C PRO A 310 -13.41 -48.28 -17.78
N ASP A 311 -14.35 -49.02 -17.18
CA ASP A 311 -14.14 -49.89 -16.03
C ASP A 311 -12.98 -50.88 -16.29
N PRO A 312 -11.93 -50.95 -15.46
CA PRO A 312 -10.86 -51.93 -15.61
C PRO A 312 -11.27 -53.36 -15.22
N ALA A 313 -12.53 -53.64 -14.90
CA ALA A 313 -12.99 -54.99 -14.56
C ALA A 313 -14.25 -55.40 -15.35
N GLY A 314 -14.05 -55.94 -16.56
CA GLY A 314 -15.16 -56.51 -17.33
C GLY A 314 -14.81 -57.07 -18.71
N VAL A 315 -13.81 -57.96 -18.80
CA VAL A 315 -13.78 -59.32 -19.42
C VAL A 315 -12.41 -59.90 -19.11
#